data_AF-A0A2N2DCL7-F1
#
_entry.id   AF-A0A2N2DCL7-F1
#
_cell.length_a   1.000
_cell.length_b   1.000
_cell.length_c   1.000
_cell.angle_alpha   90.00
_cell.angle_beta   90.00
_cell.angle_gamma   90.00
#
_symmetry.space_group_name_H-M   'P 1'
#
loop_
_entity.id
_entity.type
_entity.pdbx_description
1 polymer ?
#
loop_
_entity_poly.entity_id
_entity_poly.type
_entity_poly.pdbx_seq_one_letter_code
_entity_poly.pdbx_strand_id
1 'polypeptide(L)'
;DESGKDKGSLVMLEEWLSKNIRTQENLTDLIIKPLKNIRSIRQKPAHELTSNEYDVTLHKKQFDLMNDTYTAIRAIRLFFANHPLAKDVKVPEHLVSGKGIVNY
;
A
#
# COMPACT_ATOMS: atom_id res chain seq x y z
N ASP A 1 -1.62 13.94 -18.14
CA ASP A 1 -0.38 13.36 -18.72
C ASP A 1 0.15 14.41 -19.69
N GLU A 2 1.24 14.13 -20.42
CA GLU A 2 1.77 15.07 -21.44
C GLU A 2 0.73 15.38 -22.55
N SER A 3 -0.38 14.65 -22.57
CA SER A 3 -1.50 14.76 -23.50
C SER A 3 -2.73 15.47 -22.90
N GLY A 4 -2.64 16.04 -21.69
CA GLY A 4 -3.71 16.82 -21.06
C GLY A 4 -4.81 16.02 -20.34
N LYS A 5 -4.67 14.69 -20.16
CA LYS A 5 -5.63 13.90 -19.36
C LYS A 5 -5.32 13.91 -17.87
N ASP A 6 -6.35 13.83 -17.03
CA ASP A 6 -6.15 13.67 -15.59
C ASP A 6 -5.37 12.39 -15.28
N LYS A 7 -4.30 12.56 -14.49
CA LYS A 7 -3.43 11.45 -14.11
C LYS A 7 -3.91 10.85 -12.79
N GLY A 8 -4.09 9.53 -12.77
CA GLY A 8 -4.53 8.84 -11.56
C GLY A 8 -3.55 9.00 -10.40
N SER A 9 -4.06 9.19 -9.18
CA SER A 9 -3.22 9.46 -8.00
C SER A 9 -2.18 8.37 -7.70
N LEU A 10 -2.51 7.09 -7.91
CA LEU A 10 -1.57 5.98 -7.73
C LEU A 10 -0.49 5.95 -8.81
N VAL A 11 -0.78 6.43 -10.02
CA VAL A 11 0.22 6.55 -11.09
C VAL A 11 1.19 7.68 -10.76
N MET A 12 0.68 8.82 -10.27
CA MET A 12 1.53 9.91 -9.81
C MET A 12 2.42 9.48 -8.63
N LEU A 13 1.88 8.71 -7.70
CA LEU A 13 2.65 8.15 -6.59
C LEU A 13 3.75 7.20 -7.09
N GLU A 14 3.43 6.27 -8.00
CA GLU A 14 4.37 5.33 -8.59
C GLU A 14 5.57 6.02 -9.26
N GLU A 15 5.29 7.07 -10.04
CA GLU A 15 6.33 7.87 -10.68
C GLU A 15 7.16 8.66 -9.69
N TRP A 16 6.51 9.24 -8.67
CA TRP A 16 7.21 9.97 -7.63
C TRP A 16 8.15 9.05 -6.85
N LEU A 17 7.67 7.86 -6.44
CA LEU A 17 8.48 6.86 -5.74
C LEU A 17 9.68 6.44 -6.60
N SER A 18 9.44 6.10 -7.87
CA SER A 18 10.50 5.67 -8.81
C SER A 18 11.57 6.74 -9.06
N LYS A 19 11.19 8.03 -9.03
CA LYS A 19 12.13 9.14 -9.23
C LYS A 19 12.93 9.49 -7.97
N ASN A 20 12.33 9.35 -6.80
CA ASN A 20 12.88 9.90 -5.54
C ASN A 20 13.51 8.83 -4.63
N ILE A 21 13.16 7.56 -4.78
CA ILE A 21 13.63 6.48 -3.93
C ILE A 21 14.56 5.57 -4.72
N ARG A 22 15.79 5.40 -4.21
CA ARG A 22 16.75 4.42 -4.73
C ARG A 22 16.71 3.18 -3.86
N THR A 23 16.25 2.07 -4.42
CA THR A 23 16.17 0.77 -3.73
C THR A 23 16.31 -0.37 -4.74
N GLN A 24 16.67 -1.55 -4.25
CA GLN A 24 16.64 -2.80 -5.03
C GLN A 24 15.23 -3.43 -5.04
N GLU A 25 14.36 -3.01 -4.12
CA GLU A 25 12.98 -3.47 -4.02
C GLU A 25 12.14 -3.02 -5.23
N ASN A 26 11.25 -3.87 -5.69
CA ASN A 26 10.27 -3.49 -6.71
C ASN A 26 9.13 -2.68 -6.07
N LEU A 27 9.21 -1.35 -6.16
CA LEU A 27 8.24 -0.41 -5.57
C LEU A 27 6.81 -0.58 -6.14
N THR A 28 6.69 -0.96 -7.41
CA THR A 28 5.39 -1.23 -8.02
C THR A 28 4.70 -2.40 -7.35
N ASP A 29 5.45 -3.48 -7.10
CA ASP A 29 4.89 -4.69 -6.48
C ASP A 29 4.68 -4.53 -4.98
N LEU A 30 5.63 -3.88 -4.31
CA LEU A 30 5.61 -3.69 -2.87
C LEU A 30 4.54 -2.68 -2.40
N ILE A 31 4.30 -1.62 -3.18
CA ILE A 31 3.43 -0.51 -2.76
C ILE A 31 2.23 -0.38 -3.69
N ILE A 32 2.46 -0.25 -5.00
CA ILE A 32 1.42 0.20 -5.93
C ILE A 32 0.38 -0.89 -6.17
N LYS A 33 0.79 -2.16 -6.35
CA LYS A 33 -0.12 -3.29 -6.53
C LYS A 33 -1.06 -3.48 -5.34
N PRO A 34 -0.60 -3.53 -4.08
CA PRO A 34 -1.48 -3.59 -2.91
C PRO A 34 -2.50 -2.44 -2.86
N LEU A 35 -2.06 -1.20 -3.11
CA LEU A 35 -2.95 -0.03 -3.11
C LEU A 35 -3.96 -0.04 -4.27
N LYS A 36 -3.58 -0.54 -5.45
CA LYS A 36 -4.49 -0.75 -6.58
C LYS A 36 -5.51 -1.85 -6.26
N ASN A 37 -5.08 -2.94 -5.62
CA ASN A 37 -5.93 -4.06 -5.24
C ASN A 37 -7.04 -3.62 -4.26
N ILE A 38 -6.68 -2.97 -3.15
CA ILE A 38 -7.67 -2.50 -2.16
C ILE A 38 -8.65 -1.49 -2.77
N ARG A 39 -8.19 -0.61 -3.67
CA ARG A 39 -9.07 0.32 -4.41
C ARG A 39 -10.05 -0.44 -5.30
N SER A 40 -9.60 -1.45 -6.03
CA SER A 40 -10.45 -2.27 -6.91
C SER A 40 -11.51 -3.04 -6.10
N ILE A 41 -11.10 -3.70 -5.01
CA ILE A 41 -12.01 -4.42 -4.10
C ILE A 41 -13.06 -3.47 -3.54
N ARG A 42 -12.69 -2.25 -3.13
CA ARG A 42 -13.64 -1.26 -2.61
C ARG A 42 -14.62 -0.75 -3.66
N GLN A 43 -14.20 -0.62 -4.92
CA GLN A 43 -15.06 -0.10 -5.99
C GLN A 43 -16.17 -1.07 -6.38
N LYS A 44 -15.93 -2.39 -6.34
CA LYS A 44 -16.93 -3.40 -6.74
C LYS A 44 -18.23 -3.34 -5.91
N PRO A 45 -18.20 -3.37 -4.56
CA PRO A 45 -19.41 -3.22 -3.73
C PRO A 45 -20.14 -1.89 -3.93
N ALA A 46 -19.43 -0.82 -4.33
CA ALA A 46 -20.06 0.46 -4.58
C ALA A 46 -20.84 0.51 -5.90
N HIS A 47 -20.64 -0.46 -6.80
CA HIS A 47 -21.15 -0.44 -8.17
C HIS A 47 -21.95 -1.71 -8.54
N GLU A 48 -21.96 -2.75 -7.69
CA GLU A 48 -22.64 -4.02 -7.94
C GLU A 48 -23.40 -4.50 -6.69
N LEU A 49 -24.65 -4.95 -6.86
CA LEU A 49 -25.41 -5.64 -5.82
C LEU A 49 -24.81 -7.03 -5.62
N THR A 50 -24.28 -7.31 -4.43
CA THR A 50 -23.62 -8.59 -4.12
C THR A 50 -24.58 -9.53 -3.40
N SER A 51 -24.66 -10.79 -3.85
CA SER A 51 -25.41 -11.85 -3.17
C SER A 51 -24.73 -12.19 -1.84
N ASN A 52 -25.51 -12.41 -0.78
CA ASN A 52 -24.99 -12.80 0.54
C ASN A 52 -24.64 -14.29 0.56
N GLU A 53 -23.52 -14.65 -0.06
CA GLU A 53 -23.03 -16.02 -0.15
C GLU A 53 -21.95 -16.29 0.89
N TYR A 54 -22.05 -17.44 1.56
CA TYR A 54 -21.03 -17.88 2.50
C TYR A 54 -19.78 -18.37 1.76
N ASP A 55 -18.65 -17.69 1.97
CA ASP A 55 -17.36 -18.03 1.38
C ASP A 55 -16.32 -18.25 2.50
N VAL A 56 -15.94 -19.52 2.73
CA VAL A 56 -14.90 -19.90 3.71
C VAL A 56 -13.53 -19.31 3.39
N THR A 57 -13.28 -18.95 2.13
CA THR A 57 -12.01 -18.35 1.70
C THR A 57 -11.92 -16.86 2.03
N LEU A 58 -13.04 -16.23 2.41
CA LEU A 58 -13.11 -14.80 2.70
C LEU A 58 -12.14 -14.39 3.82
N HIS A 59 -12.02 -15.19 4.88
CA HIS A 59 -11.08 -14.93 5.97
C HIS A 59 -9.63 -14.87 5.46
N LYS A 60 -9.23 -15.82 4.61
CA LYS A 60 -7.88 -15.84 4.02
C LYS A 60 -7.66 -14.61 3.12
N LYS A 61 -8.65 -14.25 2.30
CA LYS A 61 -8.60 -13.05 1.44
C LYS A 61 -8.45 -11.76 2.27
N GLN A 62 -9.16 -11.65 3.40
CA GLN A 62 -9.06 -10.51 4.32
C GLN A 62 -7.67 -10.43 4.97
N PHE A 63 -7.17 -11.56 5.46
CA PHE A 63 -5.84 -11.65 6.07
C PHE A 63 -4.73 -11.26 5.08
N ASP A 64 -4.78 -11.77 3.85
CA ASP A 64 -3.82 -11.44 2.79
C ASP A 64 -3.91 -9.96 2.42
N LEU A 65 -5.13 -9.43 2.23
CA LEU A 65 -5.35 -8.01 1.95
C LEU A 65 -4.77 -7.10 3.04
N MET A 66 -4.96 -7.45 4.31
CA MET A 66 -4.43 -6.69 5.44
C MET A 66 -2.90 -6.73 5.50
N ASN A 67 -2.30 -7.91 5.31
CA ASN A 67 -0.84 -8.05 5.27
C ASN A 67 -0.21 -7.27 4.12
N ASP A 68 -0.76 -7.39 2.92
CA ASP A 68 -0.26 -6.68 1.74
C ASP A 68 -0.36 -5.16 1.91
N THR A 69 -1.51 -4.70 2.40
CA THR A 69 -1.76 -3.26 2.62
C THR A 69 -0.87 -2.71 3.72
N TYR A 70 -0.72 -3.44 4.83
CA TYR A 70 0.17 -3.05 5.91
C TYR A 70 1.62 -2.97 5.44
N THR A 71 2.07 -3.95 4.67
CA THR A 71 3.42 -4.00 4.11
C THR A 71 3.68 -2.80 3.21
N ALA A 72 2.75 -2.46 2.32
CA ALA A 72 2.83 -1.27 1.46
C ALA A 72 2.94 0.03 2.28
N ILE A 73 2.10 0.20 3.29
CA ILE A 73 2.12 1.41 4.15
C ILE A 73 3.43 1.47 4.96
N ARG A 74 3.90 0.35 5.48
CA ARG A 74 5.16 0.27 6.22
C ARG A 74 6.34 0.63 5.32
N ALA A 75 6.36 0.14 4.07
CA ALA A 75 7.40 0.48 3.10
C ALA A 75 7.45 2.00 2.86
N ILE A 76 6.30 2.64 2.62
CA ILE A 76 6.20 4.10 2.48
C ILE A 76 6.78 4.81 3.71
N ARG A 77 6.42 4.38 4.92
CA ARG A 77 6.95 4.96 6.17
C ARG A 77 8.46 4.83 6.28
N LEU A 78 9.02 3.66 5.99
CA LEU A 78 10.46 3.43 6.07
C LEU A 78 11.23 4.27 5.06
N PHE A 79 10.71 4.41 3.83
CA PHE A 79 11.35 5.27 2.84
C PHE A 79 11.36 6.73 3.27
N PHE A 80 10.29 7.24 3.86
CA PHE A 80 10.27 8.60 4.39
C PHE A 80 11.15 8.76 5.64
N ALA A 81 11.18 7.77 6.53
CA ALA A 81 12.01 7.81 7.73
C ALA A 81 13.51 7.82 7.40
N ASN A 82 13.91 7.17 6.31
CA ASN A 82 15.30 7.16 5.83
C ASN A 82 15.70 8.44 5.07
N HIS A 83 14.79 9.39 4.87
CA HIS A 83 15.13 10.65 4.20
C HIS A 83 16.05 11.50 5.11
N PRO A 84 17.14 12.12 4.60
CA PRO A 84 18.09 12.87 5.43
C PRO A 84 17.47 14.00 6.26
N LEU A 85 16.43 14.64 5.73
CA LEU A 85 15.68 15.70 6.42
C LEU A 85 14.75 15.16 7.53
N ALA A 86 14.49 13.86 7.58
CA ALA A 86 13.65 13.23 8.60
C ALA A 86 14.46 12.72 9.81
N LYS A 87 15.78 12.93 9.86
CA LYS A 87 16.68 12.43 10.91
C LYS A 87 16.26 12.77 12.35
N ASP A 88 15.61 13.92 12.54
CA ASP A 88 15.20 14.42 13.84
C ASP A 88 13.79 13.93 14.24
N VAL A 89 13.09 13.25 13.32
CA VAL A 89 11.77 12.66 13.55
C VAL A 89 11.93 11.32 14.27
N LYS A 90 11.56 11.28 15.54
CA LYS A 90 11.58 10.05 16.33
C LYS A 90 10.44 9.12 15.93
N VAL A 91 10.77 8.04 15.22
CA VAL A 91 9.82 6.97 14.90
C VAL A 91 9.89 5.89 15.99
N PRO A 92 8.75 5.49 16.60
CA PRO A 92 8.72 4.37 17.55
C PRO A 92 9.30 3.07 16.99
N GLU A 93 10.12 2.37 17.77
CA GLU A 93 10.84 1.15 17.33
C GLU A 93 9.90 0.03 16.84
N HIS A 94 8.71 -0.12 17.42
CA HIS A 94 7.76 -1.13 16.98
C HIS A 94 7.21 -0.86 15.57
N LEU A 95 7.19 0.41 15.12
CA LEU A 95 6.81 0.78 13.75
C LEU A 95 7.95 0.55 12.75
N VAL A 96 9.20 0.66 13.20
CA VAL A 96 10.39 0.38 12.38
C VAL A 96 10.58 -1.14 12.25
N SER A 97 10.69 -1.84 13.38
CA SER A 97 10.93 -3.28 13.41
C SER A 97 9.77 -4.12 12.88
N GLY A 98 8.52 -3.62 12.98
CA GLY A 98 7.32 -4.40 12.69
C GLY A 98 7.04 -5.49 13.74
N LYS A 99 7.81 -5.56 14.83
CA LYS A 99 7.64 -6.57 15.88
C LYS A 99 6.34 -6.33 16.65
N GLY A 100 5.59 -7.40 16.88
CA GLY A 100 4.34 -7.37 17.67
C GLY A 100 3.12 -6.87 16.89
N ILE A 101 3.26 -6.58 15.60
CA ILE A 101 2.11 -6.27 14.75
C ILE A 101 1.52 -7.61 14.27
N VAL A 102 0.37 -7.94 14.85
CA VAL A 102 -0.39 -9.14 14.50
C VAL A 102 -1.52 -8.70 13.57
N ASN A 103 -1.47 -9.13 12.32
CA ASN A 103 -2.61 -9.06 11.42
C ASN A 103 -3.43 -10.33 11.69
N TYR A 104 -4.66 -10.18 12.19
CA TYR A 104 -5.61 -11.28 12.40
C TYR A 104 -6.50 -11.44 11.18
#